data_AF-A0AAU0UNV0-F1
#
_entry.id   AF-A0AAU0UNV0-F1
#
_cell.length_a   1.000
_cell.length_b   1.000
_cell.length_c   1.000
_cell.angle_alpha   90.00
_cell.angle_beta   90.00
_cell.angle_gamma   90.00
#
_symmetry.space_group_name_H-M   'P 1'
#
loop_
_entity.id
_entity.type
_entity.pdbx_description
1 polymer ?
#
loop_
_entity_poly.entity_id
_entity_poly.type
_entity_poly.pdbx_seq_one_letter_code
_entity_poly.pdbx_strand_id
1 'polypeptide(L)'
;MQEEYENKINQLSKGKIITKKIGNHEYYYLKYRDGEKTVTDYIGRDEKKIEEVKNEVNKRKHFEKMLAELKKESKLIKKVAGGNL
;
A
#
# COMPACT_ATOMS: atom_id res chain seq x y z
N MET A 1 14.25 -0.03 12.43
CA MET A 1 13.02 -0.85 12.29
C MET A 1 11.89 -0.08 11.59
N GLN A 2 11.44 1.09 12.08
CA GLN A 2 10.39 1.86 11.37
C GLN A 2 10.82 2.31 9.97
N GLU A 3 12.04 2.83 9.82
CA GLU A 3 12.62 3.22 8.52
C GLU A 3 12.70 2.05 7.52
N GLU A 4 12.93 0.83 8.00
CA GLU A 4 12.98 -0.36 7.14
C GLU A 4 11.60 -0.68 6.55
N TYR A 5 10.53 -0.52 7.34
CA TYR A 5 9.16 -0.64 6.85
C TYR A 5 8.82 0.47 5.87
N GLU A 6 9.25 1.71 6.13
CA GLU A 6 9.05 2.84 5.22
C GLU A 6 9.72 2.59 3.86
N ASN A 7 10.96 2.09 3.86
CA ASN A 7 11.68 1.69 2.64
C ASN A 7 10.96 0.58 1.88
N LYS A 8 10.53 -0.50 2.56
CA LYS A 8 9.76 -1.59 1.94
C LYS A 8 8.43 -1.11 1.36
N ILE A 9 7.73 -0.22 2.07
CA ILE A 9 6.47 0.37 1.58
C ILE A 9 6.73 1.17 0.31
N ASN A 10 7.79 1.98 0.26
CA ASN A 10 8.10 2.84 -0.90
C ASN A 10 8.46 2.05 -2.17
N GLN A 11 8.94 0.81 -2.04
CA GLN A 11 9.25 -0.08 -3.16
C GLN A 11 8.04 -0.83 -3.71
N LEU A 12 6.90 -0.82 -3.01
CA LEU A 12 5.71 -1.58 -3.41
C LEU A 12 4.64 -0.69 -4.05
N SER A 13 3.92 -1.25 -5.02
CA SER A 13 2.80 -0.58 -5.69
C SER A 13 1.74 -0.07 -4.70
N LYS A 14 1.37 1.21 -4.83
CA LYS A 14 0.32 1.87 -4.04
C LYS A 14 -1.07 1.69 -4.64
N GLY A 15 -2.10 1.84 -3.81
CA GLY A 15 -3.48 1.95 -4.24
C GLY A 15 -4.25 0.64 -4.28
N LYS A 16 -5.05 0.44 -5.34
CA LYS A 16 -5.88 -0.74 -5.53
C LYS A 16 -6.05 -1.08 -7.00
N ILE A 17 -6.17 -2.37 -7.28
CA ILE A 17 -6.59 -2.84 -8.60
C ILE A 17 -8.09 -2.58 -8.76
N ILE A 18 -8.46 -2.02 -9.90
CA ILE A 18 -9.84 -1.89 -10.34
C ILE A 18 -9.99 -2.58 -11.69
N THR A 19 -11.22 -2.98 -11.98
CA THR A 19 -11.53 -3.74 -13.17
C THR A 19 -12.58 -3.01 -13.98
N LYS A 20 -12.41 -2.96 -15.30
CA LYS A 20 -13.37 -2.40 -16.25
C LYS A 20 -13.77 -3.48 -17.25
N LYS A 21 -15.07 -3.69 -17.41
CA LYS A 21 -15.63 -4.57 -18.43
C LYS A 21 -16.03 -3.75 -19.65
N ILE A 22 -15.53 -4.10 -20.82
CA ILE A 22 -15.86 -3.45 -22.10
C ILE A 22 -16.18 -4.57 -23.09
N GLY A 23 -17.45 -4.67 -23.49
CA GLY A 23 -17.96 -5.82 -24.24
C GLY A 23 -17.72 -7.12 -23.46
N ASN A 24 -17.11 -8.11 -24.12
CA ASN A 24 -16.74 -9.40 -23.54
C ASN A 24 -15.34 -9.42 -22.91
N HIS A 25 -14.67 -8.26 -22.81
CA HIS A 25 -13.32 -8.17 -22.29
C HIS A 25 -13.27 -7.50 -20.92
N GLU A 26 -12.37 -8.00 -20.08
CA GLU A 26 -12.07 -7.46 -18.77
C GLU A 26 -10.67 -6.85 -18.77
N TYR A 27 -10.55 -5.63 -18.24
CA TYR A 27 -9.32 -4.83 -18.25
C TYR A 27 -8.99 -4.38 -16.83
N TYR A 28 -7.73 -4.56 -16.43
CA TYR A 28 -7.28 -4.27 -15.08
C TYR A 28 -6.45 -3.00 -15.05
N TYR A 29 -6.68 -2.20 -14.01
CA TYR A 29 -6.01 -0.92 -13.80
C TYR A 29 -5.56 -0.78 -12.35
N LEU A 30 -4.42 -0.14 -12.12
CA LEU A 30 -3.95 0.26 -10.81
C LEU A 30 -4.42 1.69 -10.54
N LYS A 31 -5.32 1.87 -9.57
CA LYS A 31 -5.81 3.18 -9.15
C LYS A 31 -5.16 3.60 -7.84
N TYR A 32 -4.50 4.76 -7.85
CA TYR A 32 -3.80 5.30 -6.68
C TYR A 32 -3.82 6.82 -6.65
N ARG A 33 -3.39 7.40 -5.52
CA ARG A 33 -3.13 8.83 -5.41
C ARG A 33 -1.66 9.14 -5.58
N ASP A 34 -1.38 10.18 -6.35
CA ASP A 34 -0.06 10.77 -6.48
C ASP A 34 -0.14 12.24 -6.08
N GLY A 35 0.19 12.50 -4.82
CA GLY A 35 -0.18 13.74 -4.14
C GLY A 35 -1.70 13.96 -4.20
N GLU A 36 -2.10 15.07 -4.81
CA GLU A 36 -3.51 15.45 -4.99
C GLU A 36 -4.18 14.79 -6.20
N LYS A 37 -3.39 14.21 -7.11
CA LYS A 37 -3.90 13.62 -8.36
C LYS A 37 -4.32 12.17 -8.15
N THR A 38 -5.41 11.77 -8.81
CA THR A 38 -5.80 10.35 -8.90
C THR A 38 -5.30 9.78 -10.22
N VAL A 39 -4.43 8.80 -10.15
CA VAL A 39 -3.86 8.09 -11.31
C VAL A 39 -4.56 6.75 -11.48
N THR A 40 -4.76 6.33 -12.72
CA THR A 40 -5.37 5.04 -13.09
C THR A 40 -4.57 4.41 -14.22
N ASP A 41 -3.54 3.64 -13.85
CA ASP A 41 -2.61 3.05 -14.80
C ASP A 41 -3.13 1.71 -15.32
N TYR A 42 -3.01 1.48 -16.63
CA TYR A 42 -3.42 0.23 -17.23
C TYR A 42 -2.41 -0.88 -16.94
N ILE A 43 -2.87 -1.95 -16.26
CA ILE A 43 -2.02 -3.10 -15.92
C ILE A 43 -1.94 -4.05 -17.12
N GLY A 44 -3.07 -4.27 -17.79
CA GLY A 44 -3.18 -5.27 -18.85
C GLY A 44 -4.31 -6.26 -18.59
N ARG A 45 -4.20 -7.42 -19.27
CA ARG A 45 -5.06 -8.60 -19.11
C ARG A 45 -4.26 -9.87 -18.76
N ASP A 46 -2.94 -9.73 -18.62
CA ASP A 46 -2.05 -10.84 -18.26
C ASP A 46 -2.25 -11.20 -16.78
N GLU A 47 -2.72 -12.41 -16.52
CA GLU A 47 -3.09 -12.88 -15.18
C GLU A 47 -1.90 -12.87 -14.21
N LYS A 48 -0.69 -13.22 -14.69
CA LYS A 48 0.51 -13.25 -13.85
C LYS A 48 0.87 -11.84 -13.39
N LYS A 49 0.90 -10.88 -14.34
CA LYS A 49 1.17 -9.47 -14.03
C LYS A 49 0.11 -8.89 -13.09
N ILE A 50 -1.16 -9.24 -13.28
CA ILE A 50 -2.24 -8.79 -12.39
C ILE A 50 -2.04 -9.32 -10.98
N GLU A 51 -1.70 -10.60 -10.84
CA GLU A 51 -1.46 -11.24 -9.55
C GLU A 51 -0.20 -10.71 -8.86
N GLU A 52 0.88 -10.42 -9.61
CA GLU A 52 2.07 -9.75 -9.10
C GLU A 52 1.74 -8.38 -8.49
N VAL A 53 1.06 -7.51 -9.25
CA VAL A 53 0.65 -6.18 -8.76
C VAL A 53 -0.29 -6.30 -7.56
N LYS A 54 -1.20 -7.29 -7.56
CA LYS A 54 -2.11 -7.54 -6.44
C LYS A 54 -1.34 -7.91 -5.18
N ASN A 55 -0.34 -8.78 -5.31
CA ASN A 55 0.53 -9.20 -4.22
C ASN A 55 1.35 -8.02 -3.67
N GLU A 56 1.88 -7.16 -4.53
CA GLU A 56 2.58 -5.94 -4.10
C GLU A 56 1.67 -5.01 -3.29
N VAL A 57 0.47 -4.72 -3.81
CA VAL A 57 -0.50 -3.86 -3.13
C VAL A 57 -0.91 -4.44 -1.77
N ASN A 58 -1.11 -5.75 -1.69
CA ASN A 58 -1.46 -6.43 -0.44
C ASN A 58 -0.31 -6.40 0.57
N LYS A 59 0.93 -6.69 0.13
CA LYS A 59 2.13 -6.57 0.97
C LYS A 59 2.31 -5.14 1.49
N ARG A 60 2.08 -4.14 0.64
CA ARG A 60 2.18 -2.73 1.03
C ARG A 60 1.22 -2.41 2.18
N LYS A 61 -0.06 -2.77 2.03
CA LYS A 61 -1.08 -2.56 3.07
C LYS A 61 -0.72 -3.25 4.39
N HIS A 62 -0.16 -4.46 4.31
CA HIS A 62 0.27 -5.19 5.50
C HIS A 62 1.42 -4.45 6.22
N PHE A 63 2.42 -3.98 5.48
CA PHE A 63 3.53 -3.19 6.04
C PHE A 63 3.06 -1.84 6.59
N GLU A 64 2.14 -1.15 5.90
CA GLU A 64 1.53 0.10 6.39
C GLU A 64 0.82 -0.11 7.73
N LYS A 65 0.10 -1.23 7.89
CA LYS A 65 -0.56 -1.60 9.15
C LYS A 65 0.47 -1.82 10.27
N MET A 66 1.50 -2.62 10.03
CA MET A 66 2.53 -2.88 11.03
C MET A 66 3.29 -1.61 11.42
N LEU A 67 3.61 -0.74 10.46
CA LEU A 67 4.25 0.54 10.74
C LEU A 67 3.37 1.44 11.61
N ALA A 68 2.06 1.47 11.36
CA ALA A 68 1.12 2.23 12.18
C ALA A 68 1.05 1.70 13.62
N GLU A 69 1.04 0.38 13.80
CA GLU A 69 1.07 -0.27 15.12
C GLU A 69 2.37 0.05 15.87
N LEU A 70 3.54 -0.10 15.22
CA LEU A 70 4.84 0.26 15.79
C LEU A 70 4.93 1.73 16.20
N LYS A 71 4.39 2.64 15.39
CA LYS A 71 4.36 4.08 15.71
C LYS A 71 3.46 4.36 16.91
N LYS A 72 2.31 3.70 17.00
CA LYS A 72 1.39 3.82 18.14
C LYS A 72 2.03 3.33 19.44
N GLU A 73 2.68 2.17 19.40
CA GLU A 73 3.40 1.59 20.54
C GLU A 73 4.54 2.51 21.00
N SER A 74 5.37 2.98 20.06
CA SER A 74 6.46 3.93 20.35
C SER A 74 5.95 5.22 21.01
N LYS A 75 4.80 5.73 20.56
CA LYS A 75 4.16 6.92 21.16
C LYS A 75 3.67 6.66 22.58
N LEU A 76 3.11 5.47 22.84
CA LEU A 76 2.66 5.08 24.17
C LEU A 76 3.82 4.97 25.15
N ILE A 77 4.90 4.28 24.75
CA ILE A 77 6.13 4.15 25.56
C ILE A 77 6.69 5.52 25.92
N LYS A 78 6.82 6.43 24.94
CA LYS A 78 7.28 7.81 25.18
C LYS A 78 6.40 8.56 26.17
N LYS A 79 5.08 8.40 26.08
CA LYS A 79 4.13 9.06 27.00
C LYS A 79 4.27 8.55 28.43
N VAL A 80 4.45 7.23 28.61
CA VAL A 80 4.62 6.62 29.93
C VAL A 80 5.98 6.98 30.52
N ALA A 81 7.05 6.90 29.72
CA ALA A 81 8.41 7.24 30.16
C ALA A 81 8.59 8.72 30.48
N GLY A 82 7.92 9.62 29.75
CA GLY A 82 7.94 11.08 30.00
C GLY A 82 6.93 11.57 31.05
N GLY A 83 6.09 10.69 31.60
CA GLY A 83 5.10 11.01 32.64
C GLY A 83 5.58 10.75 34.08
N ASN A 84 6.82 10.29 34.26
CA ASN A 84 7.46 10.04 35.56
C ASN A 84 8.61 11.03 35.85
N LEU A 85 8.45 12.30 35.46
CA LEU A 85 9.33 13.42 35.84
C LEU A 85 8.48 14.59 36.34
#